data_AF-U7QU38-F1
#
_entry.id   AF-U7QU38-F1
#
_cell.length_a   1.000
_cell.length_b   1.000
_cell.length_c   1.000
_cell.angle_alpha   90.00
_cell.angle_beta   90.00
_cell.angle_gamma   90.00
#
_symmetry.space_group_name_H-M   'P 1'
#
loop_
_entity.id
_entity.type
_entity.pdbx_description
1 polymer ?
#
loop_
_entity_poly.entity_id
_entity_poly.type
_entity_poly.pdbx_seq_one_letter_code
_entity_poly.pdbx_strand_id
1 'polypeptide(L)'
;MKDNIVRLGNVLKTELVSQTSENITNVSDSSPQNQNVKKILQALMPSELFWYERLAALQPLQLPFETTGEQTEPSWAISAWQSPLPGNSEEDPLRRLLQTFVIYLARLTHQTEFQIGWCVDEEKETPNMLTGLAPVVPMAVEIAFDKPWSMVADWIDDELARLAQHRTFSLDFLFCTPSLRAIPALATSRPWRIAVSVIQDDRPCDQEMLGELLTLQINAQGGFRWIYDANGLSAEEILRMSEHLQVLALSKRVNDEVPVRQLNLLPEAERTLLLETWNATQAPYPDQLCIHQLFEQQAEKKPEAIALIEGDKTLNYAELNIRANRLACQLIEQGISPDEHVAILLERSIELVVAQLAILKAGAIYVPVDPSVPDERKIWLMNDCSAKLLITNAQSDVPSGLSVPLLRFSGEADTRREEDSFNPDLPRSSAGSAYIMYTSGSTGTPKGVVVPHRAVVRLVINNAMPKSNGMSGLLLRLTRRLMPARLKSGHRCSTAVRWWLSTMPRC
;
A
#
# COMPACT_ATOMS: atom_id res chain seq x y z
N MET A 1 -24.95 9.70 13.54
CA MET A 1 -24.71 10.32 12.21
C MET A 1 -26.03 10.53 11.46
N LYS A 2 -26.86 9.49 11.28
CA LYS A 2 -28.21 9.60 10.68
C LYS A 2 -29.14 10.64 11.35
N ASP A 3 -29.18 10.73 12.68
CA ASP A 3 -30.06 11.69 13.38
C ASP A 3 -29.63 13.17 13.26
N ASN A 4 -28.33 13.43 13.05
CA ASN A 4 -27.83 14.78 12.79
C ASN A 4 -28.13 15.22 11.35
N ILE A 5 -28.12 14.29 10.39
CA ILE A 5 -28.49 14.54 8.99
C ILE A 5 -29.99 14.91 8.89
N VAL A 6 -30.87 14.22 9.62
CA VAL A 6 -32.31 14.53 9.66
C VAL A 6 -32.59 15.90 10.30
N ARG A 7 -31.86 16.29 11.35
CA ARG A 7 -31.99 17.62 11.97
C ARG A 7 -31.47 18.75 11.08
N LEU A 8 -30.34 18.56 10.41
CA LEU A 8 -29.82 19.51 9.41
C LEU A 8 -30.77 19.62 8.21
N GLY A 9 -31.33 18.50 7.74
CA GLY A 9 -32.33 18.49 6.67
C GLY A 9 -33.58 19.32 6.99
N ASN A 10 -34.06 19.33 8.24
CA ASN A 10 -35.21 20.13 8.64
C ASN A 10 -34.90 21.64 8.78
N VAL A 11 -33.70 22.00 9.24
CA VAL A 11 -33.26 23.41 9.31
C VAL A 11 -33.06 23.96 7.89
N LEU A 12 -32.43 23.18 7.01
CA LEU A 12 -32.21 23.53 5.60
C LEU A 12 -33.51 23.60 4.80
N LYS A 13 -34.50 22.74 5.07
CA LYS A 13 -35.84 22.86 4.47
C LYS A 13 -36.50 24.20 4.79
N THR A 14 -36.19 24.76 5.95
CA THR A 14 -36.69 26.07 6.38
C THR A 14 -35.93 27.22 5.70
N GLU A 15 -34.61 27.08 5.53
CA GLU A 15 -33.75 28.03 4.81
C GLU A 15 -34.01 28.06 3.30
N LEU A 16 -34.13 26.89 2.64
CA LEU A 16 -34.46 26.77 1.21
C LEU A 16 -35.82 27.39 0.90
N VAL A 17 -36.84 27.17 1.75
CA VAL A 17 -38.19 27.74 1.59
C VAL A 17 -38.18 29.27 1.78
N SER A 18 -37.33 29.81 2.66
CA SER A 18 -37.18 31.26 2.83
C SER A 18 -36.48 31.93 1.64
N GLN A 19 -35.39 31.36 1.12
CA GLN A 19 -34.61 31.95 0.03
C GLN A 19 -35.33 31.85 -1.33
N THR A 20 -36.11 30.79 -1.53
CA THR A 20 -36.91 30.62 -2.77
C THR A 20 -38.14 31.52 -2.78
N SER A 21 -38.67 31.89 -1.63
CA SER A 21 -39.71 32.93 -1.53
C SER A 21 -39.16 34.33 -1.83
N GLU A 22 -37.92 34.66 -1.44
CA GLU A 22 -37.28 35.95 -1.72
C GLU A 22 -36.83 36.12 -3.19
N ASN A 23 -36.34 35.05 -3.84
CA ASN A 23 -35.94 35.09 -5.25
C ASN A 23 -37.12 35.19 -6.23
N ILE A 24 -38.34 34.83 -5.82
CA ILE A 24 -39.55 34.97 -6.64
C ILE A 24 -40.04 36.42 -6.70
N THR A 25 -39.68 37.27 -5.74
CA THR A 25 -40.22 38.63 -5.59
C THR A 25 -39.45 39.75 -6.30
N ASN A 26 -38.24 39.52 -6.81
CA ASN A 26 -37.38 40.59 -7.36
C ASN A 26 -37.25 40.66 -8.90
N VAL A 27 -38.18 40.08 -9.67
CA VAL A 27 -38.25 40.31 -11.13
C VAL A 27 -39.61 40.91 -11.47
N SER A 28 -39.72 42.22 -11.30
CA SER A 28 -40.81 43.03 -11.85
C SER A 28 -40.48 43.40 -13.30
N ASP A 29 -40.42 42.42 -14.20
CA ASP A 29 -40.38 42.69 -15.63
C ASP A 29 -41.07 41.59 -16.45
N SER A 30 -42.12 41.99 -17.17
CA SER A 30 -43.16 41.12 -17.77
C SER A 30 -42.81 40.64 -19.18
N SER A 31 -41.57 40.16 -19.37
CA SER A 31 -41.12 39.54 -20.62
C SER A 31 -41.48 38.03 -20.66
N PRO A 32 -41.96 37.48 -21.79
CA PRO A 32 -42.22 36.05 -21.96
C PRO A 32 -41.01 35.15 -21.68
N GLN A 33 -39.79 35.66 -21.89
CA GLN A 33 -38.54 34.92 -21.66
C GLN A 33 -38.25 34.73 -20.15
N ASN A 34 -38.45 35.77 -19.34
CA ASN A 34 -38.26 35.69 -17.87
C ASN A 34 -39.28 34.77 -17.20
N GLN A 35 -40.50 34.67 -17.74
CA GLN A 35 -41.51 33.73 -17.26
C GLN A 35 -41.14 32.27 -17.56
N ASN A 36 -40.50 31.99 -18.70
CA ASN A 36 -40.02 30.65 -19.03
C ASN A 36 -38.86 30.22 -18.12
N VAL A 37 -37.86 31.09 -17.90
CA VAL A 37 -36.75 30.81 -16.97
C VAL A 37 -37.28 30.54 -15.56
N LYS A 38 -38.23 31.36 -15.07
CA LYS A 38 -38.84 31.18 -13.74
C LYS A 38 -39.61 29.87 -13.61
N LYS A 39 -40.33 29.44 -14.66
CA LYS A 39 -41.00 28.14 -14.71
C LYS A 39 -40.02 26.97 -14.71
N ILE A 40 -38.90 27.09 -15.42
CA ILE A 40 -37.84 26.07 -15.46
C ILE A 40 -37.19 25.93 -14.08
N LEU A 41 -36.81 27.05 -13.44
CA LEU A 41 -36.25 27.03 -12.08
C LEU A 41 -37.26 26.48 -11.05
N GLN A 42 -38.54 26.85 -11.14
CA GLN A 42 -39.59 26.28 -10.29
C GLN A 42 -39.79 24.77 -10.51
N ALA A 43 -39.55 24.26 -11.72
CA ALA A 43 -39.62 22.82 -12.00
C ALA A 43 -38.41 22.05 -11.43
N LEU A 44 -37.28 22.72 -11.19
CA LEU A 44 -36.06 22.14 -10.62
C LEU A 44 -36.04 22.13 -9.09
N MET A 45 -36.85 22.99 -8.45
CA MET A 45 -37.02 23.08 -6.99
C MET A 45 -37.17 21.74 -6.26
N PRO A 46 -37.95 20.76 -6.74
CA PRO A 46 -38.09 19.46 -6.06
C PRO A 46 -36.80 18.61 -6.08
N SER A 47 -35.87 18.90 -6.99
CA SER A 47 -34.59 18.21 -7.13
C SER A 47 -33.45 18.86 -6.35
N GLU A 48 -33.62 20.08 -5.84
CA GLU A 48 -32.54 20.82 -5.15
C GLU A 48 -32.03 20.10 -3.91
N LEU A 49 -32.92 19.56 -3.07
CA LEU A 49 -32.52 18.81 -1.88
C LEU A 49 -31.75 17.53 -2.24
N PHE A 50 -32.18 16.84 -3.30
CA PHE A 50 -31.51 15.64 -3.81
C PHE A 50 -30.07 15.95 -4.26
N TRP A 51 -29.86 17.07 -4.96
CA TRP A 51 -28.53 17.49 -5.39
C TRP A 51 -27.69 18.06 -4.25
N TYR A 52 -28.31 18.79 -3.31
CA TYR A 52 -27.63 19.32 -2.13
C TYR A 52 -26.88 18.24 -1.36
N GLU A 53 -27.58 17.15 -1.00
CA GLU A 53 -27.01 16.07 -0.18
C GLU A 53 -25.78 15.44 -0.85
N ARG A 54 -25.82 15.28 -2.18
CA ARG A 54 -24.73 14.70 -2.98
C ARG A 54 -23.55 15.64 -3.11
N LEU A 55 -23.79 16.89 -3.46
CA LEU A 55 -22.76 17.92 -3.61
C LEU A 55 -22.07 18.20 -2.28
N ALA A 56 -22.81 18.21 -1.18
CA ALA A 56 -22.27 18.37 0.16
C ALA A 56 -21.40 17.18 0.61
N ALA A 57 -21.67 15.99 0.08
CA ALA A 57 -20.91 14.77 0.34
C ALA A 57 -19.79 14.51 -0.69
N LEU A 58 -19.53 15.44 -1.62
CA LEU A 58 -18.57 15.23 -2.70
C LEU A 58 -17.17 14.99 -2.13
N GLN A 59 -16.59 13.86 -2.53
CA GLN A 59 -15.18 13.51 -2.30
C GLN A 59 -14.57 13.16 -3.65
N PRO A 60 -13.60 13.94 -4.15
CA PRO A 60 -12.96 13.66 -5.43
C PRO A 60 -12.31 12.28 -5.44
N LEU A 61 -12.68 11.44 -6.40
CA LEU A 61 -12.11 10.10 -6.58
C LEU A 61 -10.65 10.21 -7.04
N GLN A 62 -9.75 9.45 -6.41
CA GLN A 62 -8.33 9.42 -6.77
C GLN A 62 -7.93 8.03 -7.26
N LEU A 63 -7.37 7.97 -8.47
CA LEU A 63 -6.78 6.76 -9.03
C LEU A 63 -5.37 6.55 -8.43
N PRO A 64 -4.98 5.30 -8.15
CA PRO A 64 -3.74 4.99 -7.41
C PRO A 64 -2.45 5.21 -8.21
N PHE A 65 -2.54 5.41 -9.53
CA PHE A 65 -1.41 5.53 -10.45
C PHE A 65 -1.26 6.93 -11.06
N GLU A 66 -2.01 7.92 -10.57
CA GLU A 66 -1.91 9.29 -11.09
C GLU A 66 -0.53 9.89 -10.89
N THR A 67 -0.01 10.52 -11.94
CA THR A 67 1.25 11.24 -11.86
C THR A 67 1.01 12.57 -11.14
N THR A 68 1.50 12.72 -9.91
CA THR A 68 1.44 14.01 -9.19
C THR A 68 2.52 14.95 -9.73
N GLY A 69 2.23 15.63 -10.84
CA GLY A 69 3.02 16.75 -11.37
C GLY A 69 2.58 18.08 -10.77
N GLU A 70 3.46 19.10 -10.83
CA GLU A 70 3.03 20.50 -10.59
C GLU A 70 1.90 20.84 -11.56
N GLN A 71 0.90 21.59 -11.08
CA GLN A 71 -0.28 21.98 -11.86
C GLN A 71 0.14 22.69 -13.14
N THR A 72 0.13 21.92 -14.22
CA THR A 72 0.35 22.35 -15.59
C THR A 72 -1.01 22.31 -16.29
N GLU A 73 -1.23 23.15 -17.30
CA GLU A 73 -2.47 23.10 -18.07
C GLU A 73 -2.68 21.68 -18.62
N PRO A 74 -3.89 21.12 -18.49
CA PRO A 74 -4.16 19.73 -18.87
C PRO A 74 -3.91 19.52 -20.36
N SER A 75 -3.22 18.43 -20.69
CA SER A 75 -2.90 18.05 -22.06
C SER A 75 -3.87 16.96 -22.50
N TRP A 76 -4.99 17.33 -23.11
CA TRP A 76 -6.04 16.39 -23.43
C TRP A 76 -5.68 15.47 -24.61
N ALA A 77 -5.83 14.16 -24.39
CA ALA A 77 -5.71 13.12 -25.39
C ALA A 77 -7.02 12.31 -25.49
N ILE A 78 -7.25 11.72 -26.66
CA ILE A 78 -8.43 10.89 -26.96
C ILE A 78 -7.93 9.54 -27.46
N SER A 79 -8.42 8.46 -26.85
CA SER A 79 -8.11 7.10 -27.29
C SER A 79 -8.98 6.66 -28.46
N ALA A 80 -8.53 5.62 -29.17
CA ALA A 80 -9.33 4.98 -30.21
C ALA A 80 -10.57 4.30 -29.60
N TRP A 81 -11.65 4.24 -30.38
CA TRP A 81 -12.86 3.50 -30.03
C TRP A 81 -12.55 2.03 -29.77
N GLN A 82 -13.02 1.55 -28.63
CA GLN A 82 -13.06 0.15 -28.25
C GLN A 82 -14.41 -0.46 -28.64
N SER A 83 -14.38 -1.75 -28.98
CA SER A 83 -15.60 -2.50 -29.28
C SER A 83 -16.49 -2.63 -28.03
N PRO A 84 -17.81 -2.81 -28.20
CA PRO A 84 -18.70 -3.08 -27.09
C PRO A 84 -18.22 -4.24 -26.24
N LEU A 85 -18.45 -4.15 -24.93
CA LEU A 85 -18.07 -5.23 -24.02
C LEU A 85 -18.82 -6.52 -24.41
N PRO A 86 -18.15 -7.69 -24.37
CA PRO A 86 -18.77 -8.97 -24.69
C PRO A 86 -19.88 -9.23 -23.70
N GLY A 87 -21.03 -9.72 -24.18
CA GLY A 87 -22.21 -9.97 -23.37
C GLY A 87 -23.33 -10.70 -24.07
N ASN A 88 -24.39 -11.00 -23.31
CA ASN A 88 -25.61 -11.59 -23.87
C ASN A 88 -26.35 -10.54 -24.70
N SER A 89 -26.93 -10.95 -25.82
CA SER A 89 -27.65 -10.06 -26.74
C SER A 89 -28.87 -9.36 -26.16
N GLU A 90 -29.37 -9.81 -25.01
CA GLU A 90 -30.54 -9.25 -24.32
C GLU A 90 -30.19 -8.14 -23.31
N GLU A 91 -28.90 -7.97 -22.96
CA GLU A 91 -28.49 -6.93 -22.02
C GLU A 91 -28.25 -5.60 -22.75
N ASP A 92 -28.74 -4.51 -22.15
CA ASP A 92 -28.42 -3.15 -22.60
C ASP A 92 -26.90 -2.90 -22.54
N PRO A 93 -26.22 -2.68 -23.69
CA PRO A 93 -24.78 -2.50 -23.75
C PRO A 93 -24.28 -1.34 -22.88
N LEU A 94 -25.06 -0.26 -22.78
CA LEU A 94 -24.71 0.92 -21.99
C LEU A 94 -24.68 0.57 -20.50
N ARG A 95 -25.76 -0.06 -20.00
CA ARG A 95 -25.85 -0.48 -18.60
C ARG A 95 -24.73 -1.45 -18.25
N ARG A 96 -24.46 -2.44 -19.11
CA ARG A 96 -23.40 -3.41 -18.90
C ARG A 96 -22.03 -2.73 -18.76
N LEU A 97 -21.71 -1.78 -19.63
CA LEU A 97 -20.46 -1.03 -19.57
C LEU A 97 -20.38 -0.16 -18.31
N LEU A 98 -21.44 0.56 -17.97
CA LEU A 98 -21.47 1.36 -16.76
C LEU A 98 -21.27 0.50 -15.50
N GLN A 99 -22.00 -0.61 -15.39
CA GLN A 99 -21.86 -1.57 -14.30
C GLN A 99 -20.43 -2.10 -14.18
N THR A 100 -19.84 -2.51 -15.32
CA THR A 100 -18.45 -2.97 -15.38
C THR A 100 -17.49 -1.89 -14.93
N PHE A 101 -17.69 -0.65 -15.40
CA PHE A 101 -16.80 0.47 -15.11
C PHE A 101 -16.83 0.87 -13.63
N VAL A 102 -18.00 0.94 -13.01
CA VAL A 102 -18.07 1.32 -11.59
C VAL A 102 -17.56 0.21 -10.67
N ILE A 103 -17.79 -1.07 -11.00
CA ILE A 103 -17.17 -2.20 -10.29
C ILE A 103 -15.64 -2.15 -10.44
N TYR A 104 -15.16 -1.83 -11.65
CA TYR A 104 -13.74 -1.65 -11.91
C TYR A 104 -13.13 -0.55 -11.06
N LEU A 105 -13.74 0.64 -11.03
CA LEU A 105 -13.27 1.77 -10.23
C LEU A 105 -13.25 1.43 -8.74
N ALA A 106 -14.32 0.83 -8.22
CA ALA A 106 -14.40 0.39 -6.83
C ALA A 106 -13.25 -0.55 -6.47
N ARG A 107 -12.98 -1.53 -7.35
CA ARG A 107 -11.89 -2.47 -7.15
C ARG A 107 -10.51 -1.85 -7.25
N LEU A 108 -10.34 -0.86 -8.12
CA LEU A 108 -9.09 -0.17 -8.33
C LEU A 108 -8.74 0.75 -7.15
N THR A 109 -9.74 1.41 -6.56
CA THR A 109 -9.57 2.35 -5.45
C THR A 109 -9.82 1.75 -4.07
N HIS A 110 -10.35 0.52 -4.02
CA HIS A 110 -10.84 -0.16 -2.81
C HIS A 110 -11.94 0.63 -2.06
N GLN A 111 -12.68 1.48 -2.75
CA GLN A 111 -13.80 2.24 -2.19
C GLN A 111 -15.13 1.55 -2.47
N THR A 112 -16.01 1.49 -1.47
CA THR A 112 -17.37 0.96 -1.57
C THR A 112 -18.41 2.03 -1.87
N GLU A 113 -18.08 3.30 -1.60
CA GLU A 113 -18.94 4.45 -1.85
C GLU A 113 -18.09 5.58 -2.46
N PHE A 114 -18.50 6.09 -3.61
CA PHE A 114 -17.84 7.22 -4.28
C PHE A 114 -18.79 7.91 -5.26
N GLN A 115 -18.35 9.04 -5.81
CA GLN A 115 -19.12 9.78 -6.82
C GLN A 115 -18.34 9.92 -8.12
N ILE A 116 -19.04 9.82 -9.24
CA ILE A 116 -18.54 10.13 -10.59
C ILE A 116 -19.45 11.16 -11.25
N GLY A 117 -18.94 11.91 -12.21
CA GLY A 117 -19.75 12.80 -13.03
C GLY A 117 -20.58 12.01 -14.03
N TRP A 118 -21.86 12.34 -14.16
CA TRP A 118 -22.77 11.80 -15.15
C TRP A 118 -23.27 12.92 -16.05
N CYS A 119 -23.05 12.82 -17.36
CA CYS A 119 -23.55 13.81 -18.31
C CYS A 119 -25.05 13.68 -18.51
N VAL A 120 -25.71 14.83 -18.58
CA VAL A 120 -27.14 14.93 -18.85
C VAL A 120 -27.34 15.18 -20.34
N ASP A 121 -28.20 14.39 -21.00
CA ASP A 121 -28.53 14.60 -22.41
C ASP A 121 -29.21 15.97 -22.59
N GLU A 122 -28.66 16.81 -23.48
CA GLU A 122 -29.35 18.01 -23.95
C GLU A 122 -30.51 17.57 -24.87
N GLU A 123 -31.76 17.79 -24.44
CA GLU A 123 -32.92 17.53 -25.30
C GLU A 123 -32.80 18.35 -26.59
N LYS A 124 -32.98 17.69 -27.74
CA LYS A 124 -32.90 18.25 -29.11
C LYS A 124 -33.84 19.45 -29.36
N GLU A 125 -34.73 19.81 -28.44
CA GLU A 125 -35.77 20.84 -28.63
C GLU A 125 -35.51 22.19 -27.95
N THR A 126 -34.39 22.41 -27.27
CA THR A 126 -34.10 23.72 -26.66
C THR A 126 -32.78 24.32 -27.14
N PRO A 127 -32.72 24.89 -28.36
CA PRO A 127 -31.53 25.61 -28.80
C PRO A 127 -31.40 26.92 -28.01
N ASN A 128 -30.24 27.14 -27.39
CA ASN A 128 -29.74 28.45 -26.92
C ASN A 128 -30.48 29.19 -25.79
N MET A 129 -31.25 28.52 -24.92
CA MET A 129 -31.94 29.20 -23.78
C MET A 129 -31.53 28.76 -22.37
N LEU A 130 -30.57 27.84 -22.20
CA LEU A 130 -30.21 27.24 -20.90
C LEU A 130 -28.74 27.45 -20.49
N THR A 131 -28.17 28.64 -20.76
CA THR A 131 -26.91 29.06 -20.12
C THR A 131 -27.14 29.20 -18.60
N GLY A 132 -26.83 28.15 -17.83
CA GLY A 132 -27.00 28.17 -16.36
C GLY A 132 -27.36 26.84 -15.71
N LEU A 133 -27.62 25.76 -16.46
CA LEU A 133 -27.82 24.41 -15.89
C LEU A 133 -26.52 23.62 -15.85
N ALA A 134 -26.41 22.68 -14.90
CA ALA A 134 -25.26 21.82 -14.79
C ALA A 134 -25.26 20.75 -15.92
N PRO A 135 -24.22 20.70 -16.77
CA PRO A 135 -24.12 19.71 -17.86
C PRO A 135 -23.71 18.32 -17.36
N VAL A 136 -23.14 18.27 -16.15
CA VAL A 136 -22.72 17.06 -15.46
C VAL A 136 -23.26 17.10 -14.05
N VAL A 137 -23.74 15.96 -13.56
CA VAL A 137 -24.31 15.81 -12.22
C VAL A 137 -23.61 14.68 -11.46
N PRO A 138 -23.55 14.72 -10.11
CA PRO A 138 -22.92 13.66 -9.34
C PRO A 138 -23.78 12.39 -9.31
N MET A 139 -23.30 11.33 -9.96
CA MET A 139 -23.80 9.97 -9.80
C MET A 139 -23.12 9.34 -8.57
N ALA A 140 -23.92 8.84 -7.64
CA ALA A 140 -23.44 8.17 -6.45
C ALA A 140 -23.36 6.68 -6.74
N VAL A 141 -22.22 6.10 -6.44
CA VAL A 141 -21.95 4.68 -6.66
C VAL A 141 -21.79 4.01 -5.31
N GLU A 142 -22.56 2.93 -5.11
CA GLU A 142 -22.46 2.03 -3.96
C GLU A 142 -22.13 0.63 -4.45
N ILE A 143 -21.07 0.02 -3.91
CA ILE A 143 -20.58 -1.31 -4.26
C ILE A 143 -20.28 -2.08 -2.98
N ALA A 144 -20.72 -3.34 -2.93
CA ALA A 144 -20.37 -4.27 -1.88
C ALA A 144 -19.55 -5.42 -2.45
N PHE A 145 -18.27 -5.50 -2.06
CA PHE A 145 -17.30 -6.46 -2.60
C PHE A 145 -17.66 -7.93 -2.36
N ASP A 146 -18.52 -8.20 -1.39
CA ASP A 146 -19.03 -9.53 -1.03
C ASP A 146 -20.33 -9.92 -1.73
N LYS A 147 -20.93 -9.01 -2.50
CA LYS A 147 -22.17 -9.26 -3.24
C LYS A 147 -21.90 -9.71 -4.68
N PRO A 148 -22.84 -10.47 -5.27
CA PRO A 148 -22.76 -10.85 -6.68
C PRO A 148 -22.97 -9.64 -7.59
N TRP A 149 -22.58 -9.79 -8.87
CA TRP A 149 -22.76 -8.74 -9.87
C TRP A 149 -24.21 -8.29 -10.01
N SER A 150 -25.17 -9.23 -10.00
CA SER A 150 -26.60 -8.94 -10.18
C SER A 150 -27.12 -7.93 -9.15
N MET A 151 -26.82 -8.15 -7.88
CA MET A 151 -27.24 -7.24 -6.80
C MET A 151 -26.62 -5.85 -6.95
N VAL A 152 -25.35 -5.78 -7.34
CA VAL A 152 -24.66 -4.51 -7.59
C VAL A 152 -25.26 -3.80 -8.82
N ALA A 153 -25.59 -4.55 -9.86
CA ALA A 153 -26.24 -4.04 -11.06
C ALA A 153 -27.60 -3.42 -10.75
N ASP A 154 -28.41 -4.06 -9.91
CA ASP A 154 -29.71 -3.52 -9.48
C ASP A 154 -29.56 -2.15 -8.79
N TRP A 155 -28.56 -1.98 -7.91
CA TRP A 155 -28.31 -0.69 -7.24
C TRP A 155 -27.91 0.42 -8.20
N ILE A 156 -27.15 0.08 -9.25
CA ILE A 156 -26.73 1.02 -10.29
C ILE A 156 -27.92 1.39 -11.19
N ASP A 157 -28.78 0.42 -11.49
CA ASP A 157 -30.00 0.64 -12.27
C ASP A 157 -31.01 1.52 -11.51
N ASP A 158 -31.16 1.31 -10.19
CA ASP A 158 -31.95 2.18 -9.30
C ASP A 158 -31.38 3.60 -9.27
N GLU A 159 -30.05 3.75 -9.24
CA GLU A 159 -29.39 5.04 -9.31
C GLU A 159 -29.66 5.76 -10.63
N LEU A 160 -29.53 5.06 -11.77
CA LEU A 160 -29.88 5.63 -13.07
C LEU A 160 -31.33 6.09 -13.13
N ALA A 161 -32.27 5.34 -12.53
CA ALA A 161 -33.67 5.74 -12.44
C ALA A 161 -33.86 7.03 -11.62
N ARG A 162 -33.14 7.19 -10.50
CA ARG A 162 -33.14 8.44 -9.71
C ARG A 162 -32.58 9.62 -10.51
N LEU A 163 -31.48 9.42 -11.22
CA LEU A 163 -30.89 10.45 -12.08
C LEU A 163 -31.85 10.88 -13.19
N ALA A 164 -32.56 9.93 -13.81
CA ALA A 164 -33.58 10.24 -14.83
C ALA A 164 -34.76 11.05 -14.28
N GLN A 165 -35.13 10.86 -13.00
CA GLN A 165 -36.19 11.62 -12.33
C GLN A 165 -35.78 13.06 -12.02
N HIS A 166 -34.54 13.29 -11.59
CA HIS A 166 -34.07 14.61 -11.15
C HIS A 166 -33.37 15.42 -12.25
N ARG A 167 -32.86 14.75 -13.29
CA ARG A 167 -32.19 15.27 -14.50
C ARG A 167 -31.00 16.20 -14.26
N THR A 168 -31.21 17.43 -13.79
CA THR A 168 -30.16 18.47 -13.62
C THR A 168 -30.49 19.45 -12.48
N PHE A 169 -29.63 20.44 -12.24
CA PHE A 169 -29.82 21.56 -11.32
C PHE A 169 -29.25 22.86 -11.90
N SER A 170 -29.71 24.01 -11.37
CA SER A 170 -29.16 25.31 -11.73
C SER A 170 -27.76 25.51 -11.13
N LEU A 171 -26.79 25.98 -11.91
CA LEU A 171 -25.45 26.31 -11.40
C LEU A 171 -25.49 27.44 -10.37
N ASP A 172 -26.48 28.33 -10.43
CA ASP A 172 -26.72 29.35 -9.40
C ASP A 172 -26.90 28.71 -8.02
N PHE A 173 -27.37 27.47 -7.95
CA PHE A 173 -27.50 26.70 -6.71
C PHE A 173 -26.16 26.54 -5.97
N LEU A 174 -25.07 26.31 -6.71
CA LEU A 174 -23.71 26.19 -6.14
C LEU A 174 -23.23 27.52 -5.57
N PHE A 175 -23.54 28.62 -6.26
CA PHE A 175 -23.14 29.94 -5.84
C PHE A 175 -24.00 30.44 -4.68
N CYS A 176 -25.32 30.33 -4.75
CA CYS A 176 -26.25 30.86 -3.75
C CYS A 176 -26.20 30.10 -2.42
N THR A 177 -25.64 28.89 -2.37
CA THR A 177 -25.55 28.05 -1.16
C THR A 177 -24.17 28.15 -0.50
N PRO A 178 -24.02 28.83 0.66
CA PRO A 178 -22.71 29.06 1.27
C PRO A 178 -21.93 27.79 1.63
N SER A 179 -22.64 26.74 2.06
CA SER A 179 -22.03 25.46 2.45
C SER A 179 -21.41 24.72 1.27
N LEU A 180 -22.02 24.79 0.08
CA LEU A 180 -21.47 24.19 -1.14
C LEU A 180 -20.31 25.01 -1.70
N ARG A 181 -20.41 26.35 -1.66
CA ARG A 181 -19.35 27.27 -2.10
C ARG A 181 -18.03 27.07 -1.33
N ALA A 182 -18.10 26.59 -0.09
CA ALA A 182 -16.92 26.31 0.73
C ALA A 182 -16.15 25.05 0.32
N ILE A 183 -16.70 24.20 -0.55
CA ILE A 183 -16.09 22.94 -0.99
C ILE A 183 -15.14 23.24 -2.16
N PRO A 184 -13.80 23.09 -2.00
CA PRO A 184 -12.85 23.49 -3.03
C PRO A 184 -13.02 22.75 -4.37
N ALA A 185 -13.42 21.48 -4.33
CA ALA A 185 -13.68 20.69 -5.53
C ALA A 185 -14.77 21.32 -6.41
N LEU A 186 -15.80 21.91 -5.80
CA LEU A 186 -16.92 22.57 -6.48
C LEU A 186 -16.58 23.97 -7.02
N ALA A 187 -15.40 24.52 -6.69
CA ALA A 187 -14.96 25.81 -7.21
C ALA A 187 -14.39 25.75 -8.64
N THR A 188 -14.15 24.54 -9.15
CA THR A 188 -13.65 24.32 -10.50
C THR A 188 -14.81 24.22 -11.50
N SER A 189 -14.56 24.44 -12.79
CA SER A 189 -15.54 24.17 -13.84
C SER A 189 -15.78 22.68 -14.09
N ARG A 190 -14.99 21.79 -13.46
CA ARG A 190 -15.03 20.33 -13.61
C ARG A 190 -14.84 19.65 -12.25
N PRO A 191 -15.82 19.76 -11.34
CA PRO A 191 -15.68 19.22 -9.98
C PRO A 191 -15.54 17.70 -9.90
N TRP A 192 -15.87 16.99 -10.98
CA TRP A 192 -15.76 15.54 -11.07
C TRP A 192 -14.45 15.16 -11.75
N ARG A 193 -13.62 14.39 -11.05
CA ARG A 193 -12.35 13.91 -11.62
C ARG A 193 -12.57 12.91 -12.75
N ILE A 194 -13.56 12.04 -12.57
CA ILE A 194 -13.99 11.05 -13.56
C ILE A 194 -15.43 11.36 -13.96
N ALA A 195 -15.69 11.41 -15.27
CA ALA A 195 -17.03 11.60 -15.82
C ALA A 195 -17.41 10.48 -16.80
N VAL A 196 -18.72 10.26 -16.99
CA VAL A 196 -19.28 9.36 -17.99
C VAL A 196 -20.20 10.17 -18.90
N SER A 197 -20.02 10.00 -20.21
CA SER A 197 -20.78 10.67 -21.26
C SER A 197 -21.32 9.65 -22.25
N VAL A 198 -22.58 9.80 -22.65
CA VAL A 198 -23.25 8.94 -23.63
C VAL A 198 -23.58 9.79 -24.86
N ILE A 199 -23.24 9.30 -26.06
CA ILE A 199 -23.50 10.01 -27.32
C ILE A 199 -24.36 9.17 -28.26
N GLN A 200 -25.32 9.82 -28.94
CA GLN A 200 -26.26 9.15 -29.85
C GLN A 200 -25.71 8.94 -31.27
N ASP A 201 -24.78 9.77 -31.73
CA ASP A 201 -24.13 9.67 -33.04
C ASP A 201 -22.64 9.96 -32.90
N ASP A 202 -21.80 9.37 -33.77
CA ASP A 202 -20.36 9.68 -33.95
C ASP A 202 -20.12 11.12 -34.47
N ARG A 203 -21.06 12.05 -34.23
CA ARG A 203 -20.80 13.47 -34.43
C ARG A 203 -19.51 13.81 -33.69
N PRO A 204 -18.57 14.55 -34.33
CA PRO A 204 -17.41 15.04 -33.63
C PRO A 204 -17.96 15.88 -32.48
N CYS A 205 -17.90 15.32 -31.28
CA CYS A 205 -18.19 16.04 -30.07
C CYS A 205 -17.27 17.25 -30.11
N ASP A 206 -17.85 18.45 -30.19
CA ASP A 206 -17.13 19.64 -29.79
C ASP A 206 -16.49 19.31 -28.44
N GLN A 207 -15.23 19.68 -28.25
CA GLN A 207 -14.30 19.22 -27.22
C GLN A 207 -14.73 19.59 -25.79
N GLU A 208 -15.96 19.27 -25.39
CA GLU A 208 -16.48 19.44 -24.06
C GLU A 208 -15.88 18.33 -23.21
N MET A 209 -14.73 18.66 -22.65
CA MET A 209 -14.04 17.87 -21.65
C MET A 209 -14.83 18.01 -20.35
N LEU A 210 -15.43 16.91 -19.89
CA LEU A 210 -16.45 16.94 -18.83
C LEU A 210 -15.87 16.55 -17.46
N GLY A 211 -14.89 15.63 -17.45
CA GLY A 211 -14.10 15.30 -16.27
C GLY A 211 -12.84 16.16 -16.12
N GLU A 212 -12.34 16.31 -14.89
CA GLU A 212 -11.06 16.98 -14.60
C GLU A 212 -9.85 16.16 -15.06
N LEU A 213 -9.95 14.83 -14.99
CA LEU A 213 -8.86 13.90 -15.30
C LEU A 213 -9.22 12.95 -16.45
N LEU A 214 -10.42 12.36 -16.39
CA LEU A 214 -10.82 11.27 -17.28
C LEU A 214 -12.32 11.33 -17.58
N THR A 215 -12.69 11.13 -18.84
CA THR A 215 -14.07 10.92 -19.27
C THR A 215 -14.18 9.60 -20.04
N LEU A 216 -15.06 8.71 -19.57
CA LEU A 216 -15.50 7.54 -20.34
C LEU A 216 -16.64 7.97 -21.26
N GLN A 217 -16.41 7.92 -22.57
CA GLN A 217 -17.44 8.21 -23.55
C GLN A 217 -17.98 6.92 -24.17
N ILE A 218 -19.30 6.81 -24.25
CA ILE A 218 -20.04 5.60 -24.68
C ILE A 218 -20.92 5.98 -25.87
N ASN A 219 -20.90 5.20 -26.95
CA ASN A 219 -21.80 5.39 -28.08
C ASN A 219 -23.08 4.54 -27.97
N ALA A 220 -24.06 4.81 -28.84
CA ALA A 220 -25.34 4.09 -28.87
C ALA A 220 -25.20 2.56 -29.10
N GLN A 221 -24.09 2.10 -29.68
CA GLN A 221 -23.80 0.69 -29.91
C GLN A 221 -23.10 0.01 -28.72
N GLY A 222 -22.78 0.75 -27.65
CA GLY A 222 -22.05 0.26 -26.48
C GLY A 222 -20.53 0.26 -26.63
N GLY A 223 -20.00 0.74 -27.76
CA GLY A 223 -18.59 1.01 -27.92
C GLY A 223 -18.17 2.18 -27.02
N PHE A 224 -16.89 2.20 -26.63
CA PHE A 224 -16.41 3.21 -25.68
C PHE A 224 -15.02 3.73 -26.01
N ARG A 225 -14.71 4.93 -25.54
CA ARG A 225 -13.37 5.52 -25.61
C ARG A 225 -13.10 6.38 -24.39
N TRP A 226 -11.86 6.82 -24.28
CA TRP A 226 -11.37 7.63 -23.17
C TRP A 226 -10.93 8.99 -23.67
N ILE A 227 -11.32 10.03 -22.93
CA ILE A 227 -10.80 11.39 -23.07
C ILE A 227 -10.08 11.69 -21.75
N TYR A 228 -8.79 11.96 -21.78
CA TYR A 228 -7.97 11.99 -20.56
C TYR A 228 -6.88 13.06 -20.61
N ASP A 229 -6.45 13.53 -19.44
CA ASP A 229 -5.29 14.40 -19.30
C ASP A 229 -4.00 13.57 -19.36
N ALA A 230 -3.24 13.74 -20.44
CA ALA A 230 -1.97 13.07 -20.70
C ALA A 230 -0.85 13.47 -19.73
N ASN A 231 -1.03 14.56 -18.95
CA ASN A 231 -0.12 14.90 -17.86
C ASN A 231 -0.34 14.02 -16.62
N GLY A 232 -1.58 13.58 -16.41
CA GLY A 232 -1.97 12.75 -15.27
C GLY A 232 -1.94 11.24 -15.55
N LEU A 233 -2.28 10.85 -16.80
CA LEU A 233 -2.44 9.47 -17.25
C LEU A 233 -1.71 9.21 -18.57
N SER A 234 -0.94 8.13 -18.64
CA SER A 234 -0.28 7.67 -19.85
C SER A 234 -1.23 6.89 -20.78
N ALA A 235 -0.91 6.87 -22.07
CA ALA A 235 -1.65 6.07 -23.05
C ALA A 235 -1.63 4.56 -22.74
N GLU A 236 -0.55 4.06 -22.12
CA GLU A 236 -0.42 2.66 -21.71
C GLU A 236 -1.39 2.32 -20.56
N GLU A 237 -1.55 3.22 -19.58
CA GLU A 237 -2.52 3.04 -18.50
C GLU A 237 -3.95 3.01 -19.03
N ILE A 238 -4.29 3.88 -19.97
CA ILE A 238 -5.61 3.92 -20.61
C ILE A 238 -5.88 2.63 -21.41
N LEU A 239 -4.87 2.11 -22.12
CA LEU A 239 -4.99 0.83 -22.81
C LEU A 239 -5.24 -0.30 -21.81
N ARG A 240 -4.45 -0.39 -20.73
CA ARG A 240 -4.63 -1.40 -19.68
C ARG A 240 -6.00 -1.30 -19.01
N MET A 241 -6.48 -0.10 -18.71
CA MET A 241 -7.84 0.12 -18.19
C MET A 241 -8.90 -0.46 -19.14
N SER A 242 -8.73 -0.27 -20.46
CA SER A 242 -9.64 -0.82 -21.47
C SER A 242 -9.64 -2.36 -21.46
N GLU A 243 -8.46 -2.97 -21.42
CA GLU A 243 -8.30 -4.43 -21.34
C GLU A 243 -8.90 -5.00 -20.05
N HIS A 244 -8.72 -4.31 -18.91
CA HIS A 244 -9.32 -4.67 -17.63
C HIS A 244 -10.85 -4.69 -17.70
N LEU A 245 -11.48 -3.68 -18.32
CA LEU A 245 -12.94 -3.67 -18.50
C LEU A 245 -13.42 -4.85 -19.34
N GLN A 246 -12.71 -5.17 -20.43
CA GLN A 246 -13.05 -6.31 -21.29
C GLN A 246 -12.98 -7.64 -20.51
N VAL A 247 -11.91 -7.86 -19.76
CA VAL A 247 -11.71 -9.08 -18.95
C VAL A 247 -12.73 -9.18 -17.80
N LEU A 248 -13.01 -8.05 -17.14
CA LEU A 248 -14.00 -8.01 -16.06
C LEU A 248 -15.41 -8.35 -16.58
N ALA A 249 -15.78 -7.81 -17.75
CA ALA A 249 -17.05 -8.11 -18.39
C ALA A 249 -17.16 -9.58 -18.86
N LEU A 250 -16.05 -10.19 -19.31
CA LEU A 250 -15.99 -11.62 -19.63
C LEU A 250 -16.09 -12.51 -18.39
N SER A 251 -15.69 -11.99 -17.23
CA SER A 251 -15.76 -12.72 -15.96
C SER A 251 -17.19 -12.83 -15.43
N LYS A 252 -18.11 -11.97 -15.90
CA LYS A 252 -19.54 -12.06 -15.59
C LYS A 252 -20.12 -13.32 -16.23
N ARG A 253 -20.56 -14.29 -15.41
CA ARG A 253 -21.32 -15.46 -15.85
C ARG A 253 -22.79 -15.31 -15.48
N VAL A 254 -23.66 -15.90 -16.29
CA VAL A 254 -25.12 -15.89 -16.03
C VAL A 254 -25.41 -16.72 -14.77
N ASN A 255 -26.23 -16.20 -13.87
CA ASN A 255 -26.57 -16.80 -12.56
C ASN A 255 -25.37 -17.06 -11.64
N ASP A 256 -24.33 -16.24 -11.78
CA ASP A 256 -23.14 -16.35 -10.94
C ASP A 256 -23.31 -15.57 -9.64
N GLU A 257 -23.34 -16.31 -8.53
CA GLU A 257 -23.35 -15.75 -7.17
C GLU A 257 -21.93 -15.40 -6.69
N VAL A 258 -20.93 -15.48 -7.56
CA VAL A 258 -19.55 -15.10 -7.25
C VAL A 258 -19.49 -13.61 -6.87
N PRO A 259 -18.92 -13.29 -5.69
CA PRO A 259 -18.75 -11.92 -5.26
C PRO A 259 -17.90 -11.09 -6.23
N VAL A 260 -18.23 -9.81 -6.42
CA VAL A 260 -17.50 -8.92 -7.35
C VAL A 260 -15.99 -8.83 -7.06
N ARG A 261 -15.55 -9.03 -5.80
CA ARG A 261 -14.11 -9.09 -5.45
C ARG A 261 -13.35 -10.26 -6.05
N GLN A 262 -14.05 -11.34 -6.42
CA GLN A 262 -13.45 -12.58 -6.93
C GLN A 262 -13.40 -12.62 -8.46
N LEU A 263 -14.11 -11.72 -9.14
CA LEU A 263 -14.09 -11.65 -10.60
C LEU A 263 -12.68 -11.38 -11.11
N ASN A 264 -12.32 -11.93 -12.27
CA ASN A 264 -11.01 -11.65 -12.83
C ASN A 264 -10.97 -10.23 -13.40
N LEU A 265 -9.89 -9.53 -13.13
CA LEU A 265 -9.63 -8.18 -13.66
C LEU A 265 -8.46 -8.19 -14.66
N LEU A 266 -7.53 -9.13 -14.46
CA LEU A 266 -6.24 -9.10 -15.12
C LEU A 266 -6.30 -9.90 -16.42
N PRO A 267 -5.91 -9.31 -17.56
CA PRO A 267 -5.59 -10.05 -18.77
C PRO A 267 -4.57 -11.15 -18.48
N GLU A 268 -4.63 -12.25 -19.23
CA GLU A 268 -3.78 -13.41 -18.98
C GLU A 268 -2.28 -13.05 -19.03
N ALA A 269 -1.88 -12.23 -20.00
CA ALA A 269 -0.50 -11.77 -20.13
C ALA A 269 -0.03 -10.98 -18.88
N GLU A 270 -0.89 -10.08 -18.36
CA GLU A 270 -0.59 -9.34 -17.13
C GLU A 270 -0.56 -10.27 -15.91
N ARG A 271 -1.49 -11.22 -15.81
CA ARG A 271 -1.51 -12.22 -14.75
C ARG A 271 -0.24 -13.07 -14.73
N THR A 272 0.20 -13.57 -15.88
CA THR A 272 1.46 -14.31 -16.04
C THR A 272 2.66 -13.44 -15.69
N LEU A 273 2.67 -12.18 -16.10
CA LEU A 273 3.75 -11.24 -15.73
C LEU A 273 3.86 -11.09 -14.21
N LEU A 274 2.74 -10.77 -13.55
CA LEU A 274 2.71 -10.46 -12.11
C LEU A 274 2.91 -11.70 -11.23
N LEU A 275 2.28 -12.83 -11.57
CA LEU A 275 2.23 -14.00 -10.71
C LEU A 275 3.33 -15.01 -11.01
N GLU A 276 3.82 -15.09 -12.25
CA GLU A 276 4.81 -16.08 -12.67
C GLU A 276 6.14 -15.42 -12.99
N THR A 277 6.16 -14.46 -13.91
CA THR A 277 7.40 -13.88 -14.45
C THR A 277 8.17 -13.11 -13.37
N TRP A 278 7.52 -12.21 -12.63
CA TRP A 278 8.16 -11.47 -11.54
C TRP A 278 8.46 -12.33 -10.31
N ASN A 279 7.71 -13.42 -10.10
CA ASN A 279 7.90 -14.32 -8.97
C ASN A 279 8.83 -15.51 -9.28
N ALA A 280 9.39 -15.59 -10.49
CA ALA A 280 10.39 -16.59 -10.91
C ALA A 280 11.75 -16.36 -10.22
N THR A 281 11.75 -16.39 -8.89
CA THR A 281 12.88 -16.08 -7.99
C THR A 281 13.51 -17.35 -7.39
N GLN A 282 13.17 -18.52 -7.94
CA GLN A 282 13.71 -19.81 -7.50
C GLN A 282 15.19 -19.88 -7.89
N ALA A 283 16.05 -20.11 -6.89
CA ALA A 283 17.49 -20.27 -7.08
C ALA A 283 18.03 -21.28 -6.06
N PRO A 284 18.92 -22.21 -6.47
CA PRO A 284 19.51 -23.19 -5.57
C PRO A 284 20.39 -22.50 -4.53
N TYR A 285 20.32 -22.97 -3.29
CA TYR A 285 21.17 -22.54 -2.19
C TYR A 285 21.36 -23.72 -1.22
N PRO A 286 22.42 -23.74 -0.37
CA PRO A 286 22.67 -24.81 0.60
C PRO A 286 21.65 -24.77 1.74
N ASP A 287 20.42 -25.20 1.45
CA ASP A 287 19.27 -25.08 2.33
C ASP A 287 19.29 -26.03 3.54
N GLN A 288 20.17 -27.02 3.54
CA GLN A 288 20.39 -27.95 4.66
C GLN A 288 21.39 -27.44 5.70
N LEU A 289 22.19 -26.42 5.37
CA LEU A 289 23.26 -25.94 6.24
C LEU A 289 22.79 -24.77 7.12
N CYS A 290 23.26 -24.78 8.37
CA CYS A 290 23.12 -23.66 9.28
C CYS A 290 24.16 -22.57 8.99
N ILE A 291 23.89 -21.37 9.51
CA ILE A 291 24.76 -20.19 9.33
C ILE A 291 26.19 -20.45 9.82
N HIS A 292 26.33 -21.05 11.02
CA HIS A 292 27.65 -21.33 11.60
C HIS A 292 28.43 -22.38 10.81
N GLN A 293 27.76 -23.38 10.22
CA GLN A 293 28.40 -24.41 9.38
C GLN A 293 28.99 -23.81 8.10
N LEU A 294 28.27 -22.87 7.47
CA LEU A 294 28.82 -22.14 6.30
C LEU A 294 30.01 -21.27 6.68
N PHE A 295 29.98 -20.67 7.87
CA PHE A 295 31.12 -19.92 8.41
C PHE A 295 32.33 -20.84 8.68
N GLU A 296 32.11 -22.02 9.27
CA GLU A 296 33.16 -23.01 9.53
C GLU A 296 33.82 -23.50 8.24
N GLN A 297 33.04 -23.84 7.21
CA GLN A 297 33.56 -24.21 5.90
C GLN A 297 34.42 -23.09 5.28
N GLN A 298 34.03 -21.83 5.47
CA GLN A 298 34.81 -20.69 5.00
C GLN A 298 36.09 -20.50 5.82
N ALA A 299 36.05 -20.75 7.13
CA ALA A 299 37.21 -20.66 8.01
C ALA A 299 38.25 -21.75 7.72
N GLU A 300 37.82 -22.97 7.40
CA GLU A 300 38.69 -24.05 6.93
C GLU A 300 39.31 -23.73 5.56
N LYS A 301 38.51 -23.15 4.65
CA LYS A 301 38.97 -22.85 3.29
C LYS A 301 39.97 -21.70 3.22
N LYS A 302 39.81 -20.67 4.06
CA LYS A 302 40.68 -19.47 4.07
C LYS A 302 40.97 -18.99 5.51
N PRO A 303 41.73 -19.75 6.30
CA PRO A 303 41.95 -19.45 7.71
C PRO A 303 42.60 -18.08 7.96
N GLU A 304 43.62 -17.74 7.15
CA GLU A 304 44.40 -16.49 7.30
C GLU A 304 43.73 -15.25 6.67
N ALA A 305 42.60 -15.42 5.99
CA ALA A 305 41.90 -14.27 5.42
C ALA A 305 41.25 -13.43 6.54
N ILE A 306 41.27 -12.11 6.40
CA ILE A 306 40.63 -11.21 7.37
C ILE A 306 39.11 -11.45 7.32
N ALA A 307 38.53 -11.77 8.47
CA ALA A 307 37.09 -11.98 8.65
C ALA A 307 36.39 -10.75 9.21
N LEU A 308 37.02 -10.08 10.19
CA LEU A 308 36.40 -9.02 10.99
C LEU A 308 37.37 -7.88 11.27
N ILE A 309 36.91 -6.64 11.12
CA ILE A 309 37.67 -5.42 11.43
C ILE A 309 36.84 -4.53 12.36
N GLU A 310 37.43 -4.11 13.48
CA GLU A 310 36.88 -3.14 14.43
C GLU A 310 37.92 -2.06 14.72
N GLY A 311 37.77 -0.87 14.12
CA GLY A 311 38.80 0.16 14.18
C GLY A 311 40.13 -0.38 13.62
N ASP A 312 41.18 -0.37 14.45
CA ASP A 312 42.51 -0.89 14.11
C ASP A 312 42.69 -2.38 14.47
N LYS A 313 41.70 -3.01 15.11
CA LYS A 313 41.73 -4.43 15.44
C LYS A 313 41.22 -5.25 14.27
N THR A 314 41.90 -6.34 13.95
CA THR A 314 41.50 -7.28 12.90
C THR A 314 41.53 -8.70 13.44
N LEU A 315 40.58 -9.53 13.03
CA LEU A 315 40.62 -10.97 13.22
C LEU A 315 40.54 -11.68 11.87
N ASN A 316 41.38 -12.68 11.68
CA ASN A 316 41.23 -13.62 10.58
C ASN A 316 40.12 -14.64 10.87
N TYR A 317 39.76 -15.46 9.88
CA TYR A 317 38.71 -16.47 10.04
C TYR A 317 39.05 -17.51 11.11
N ALA A 318 40.30 -17.96 11.17
CA ALA A 318 40.73 -18.97 12.15
C ALA A 318 40.63 -18.43 13.60
N GLU A 319 41.11 -17.23 13.85
CA GLU A 319 41.05 -16.55 15.15
C GLU A 319 39.60 -16.32 15.59
N LEU A 320 38.75 -15.85 14.68
CA LEU A 320 37.33 -15.65 14.97
C LEU A 320 36.64 -16.97 15.30
N ASN A 321 36.93 -18.03 14.54
CA ASN A 321 36.35 -19.36 14.78
C ASN A 321 36.79 -19.94 16.13
N ILE A 322 38.07 -19.86 16.48
CA ILE A 322 38.60 -20.33 17.77
C ILE A 322 37.91 -19.59 18.94
N ARG A 323 37.76 -18.26 18.84
CA ARG A 323 37.06 -17.48 19.87
C ARG A 323 35.59 -17.88 20.00
N ALA A 324 34.91 -18.11 18.89
CA ALA A 324 33.52 -18.55 18.88
C ALA A 324 33.36 -19.98 19.43
N ASN A 325 34.26 -20.90 19.09
CA ASN A 325 34.27 -22.28 19.60
C ASN A 325 34.48 -22.32 21.11
N ARG A 326 35.46 -21.57 21.62
CA ARG A 326 35.71 -21.46 23.06
C ARG A 326 34.46 -21.01 23.81
N LEU A 327 33.82 -19.93 23.34
CA LEU A 327 32.62 -19.43 23.98
C LEU A 327 31.46 -20.43 23.83
N ALA A 328 31.33 -21.11 22.69
CA ALA A 328 30.30 -22.15 22.52
C ALA A 328 30.46 -23.30 23.52
N CYS A 329 31.69 -23.79 23.73
CA CYS A 329 31.98 -24.81 24.75
C CYS A 329 31.62 -24.31 26.15
N GLN A 330 31.97 -23.07 26.50
CA GLN A 330 31.57 -22.48 27.79
C GLN A 330 30.05 -22.39 27.97
N LEU A 331 29.30 -22.05 26.91
CA LEU A 331 27.84 -22.04 26.95
C LEU A 331 27.27 -23.43 27.21
N ILE A 332 27.82 -24.45 26.53
CA ILE A 332 27.42 -25.85 26.71
C ILE A 332 27.75 -26.34 28.13
N GLU A 333 28.93 -26.01 28.66
CA GLU A 333 29.34 -26.34 30.03
C GLU A 333 28.45 -25.68 31.09
N GLN A 334 27.90 -24.49 30.80
CA GLN A 334 26.91 -23.81 31.64
C GLN A 334 25.50 -24.38 31.51
N GLY A 335 25.31 -25.43 30.71
CA GLY A 335 24.04 -26.14 30.55
C GLY A 335 23.13 -25.58 29.46
N ILE A 336 23.60 -24.66 28.62
CA ILE A 336 22.81 -24.17 27.48
C ILE A 336 22.55 -25.31 26.51
N SER A 337 21.27 -25.59 26.32
CA SER A 337 20.80 -26.66 25.47
C SER A 337 20.38 -26.14 24.08
N PRO A 338 20.34 -27.03 23.07
CA PRO A 338 19.65 -26.79 21.82
C PRO A 338 18.32 -26.03 21.96
N ASP A 339 18.11 -25.04 21.08
CA ASP A 339 16.87 -24.25 20.96
C ASP A 339 16.53 -23.37 22.18
N GLU A 340 17.42 -23.27 23.16
CA GLU A 340 17.28 -22.31 24.25
C GLU A 340 17.66 -20.88 23.82
N HIS A 341 17.07 -19.88 24.46
CA HIS A 341 17.30 -18.48 24.13
C HIS A 341 18.44 -17.89 24.96
N VAL A 342 19.42 -17.29 24.28
CA VAL A 342 20.52 -16.56 24.91
C VAL A 342 20.40 -15.10 24.52
N ALA A 343 20.18 -14.23 25.51
CA ALA A 343 20.10 -12.80 25.29
C ALA A 343 21.50 -12.21 25.10
N ILE A 344 21.64 -11.24 24.18
CA ILE A 344 22.87 -10.50 23.97
C ILE A 344 22.62 -9.02 24.26
N LEU A 345 23.29 -8.48 25.27
CA LEU A 345 23.33 -7.06 25.60
C LEU A 345 24.75 -6.53 25.37
N LEU A 346 25.07 -6.31 24.10
CA LEU A 346 26.36 -5.84 23.62
C LEU A 346 26.15 -4.74 22.58
N GLU A 347 27.02 -3.75 22.60
CA GLU A 347 27.15 -2.81 21.47
C GLU A 347 27.85 -3.49 20.28
N ARG A 348 28.02 -2.75 19.18
CA ARG A 348 28.78 -3.25 18.04
C ARG A 348 30.24 -3.40 18.41
N SER A 349 30.71 -4.64 18.48
CA SER A 349 32.11 -4.99 18.72
C SER A 349 32.47 -6.36 18.16
N ILE A 350 33.75 -6.74 18.27
CA ILE A 350 34.20 -8.11 17.97
C ILE A 350 33.45 -9.13 18.83
N GLU A 351 33.25 -8.84 20.12
CA GLU A 351 32.58 -9.71 21.08
C GLU A 351 31.13 -10.00 20.69
N LEU A 352 30.43 -9.03 20.07
CA LEU A 352 29.08 -9.26 19.54
C LEU A 352 29.06 -10.36 18.47
N VAL A 353 30.00 -10.32 17.53
CA VAL A 353 30.09 -11.31 16.44
C VAL A 353 30.50 -12.67 17.00
N VAL A 354 31.46 -12.70 17.94
CA VAL A 354 31.87 -13.92 18.65
C VAL A 354 30.69 -14.54 19.40
N ALA A 355 29.92 -13.74 20.15
CA ALA A 355 28.75 -14.20 20.89
C ALA A 355 27.68 -14.80 19.97
N GLN A 356 27.37 -14.12 18.86
CA GLN A 356 26.40 -14.64 17.88
C GLN A 356 26.84 -15.98 17.30
N LEU A 357 28.09 -16.09 16.83
CA LEU A 357 28.61 -17.35 16.29
C LEU A 357 28.63 -18.46 17.34
N ALA A 358 29.06 -18.14 18.56
CA ALA A 358 29.13 -19.10 19.66
C ALA A 358 27.76 -19.64 20.06
N ILE A 359 26.74 -18.77 20.19
CA ILE A 359 25.36 -19.18 20.49
C ILE A 359 24.84 -20.10 19.38
N LEU A 360 25.07 -19.76 18.11
CA LEU A 360 24.66 -20.58 16.99
C LEU A 360 25.39 -21.93 16.94
N LYS A 361 26.67 -21.99 17.34
CA LYS A 361 27.47 -23.22 17.44
C LYS A 361 27.03 -24.11 18.61
N ALA A 362 26.66 -23.52 19.74
CA ALA A 362 25.93 -24.20 20.80
C ALA A 362 24.49 -24.57 20.38
N GLY A 363 24.06 -24.06 19.21
CA GLY A 363 22.73 -24.09 18.60
C GLY A 363 21.61 -23.68 19.55
N ALA A 364 21.93 -22.74 20.40
CA ALA A 364 20.96 -21.87 21.00
C ALA A 364 20.56 -20.77 20.00
N ILE A 365 19.55 -20.00 20.40
CA ILE A 365 18.94 -18.95 19.61
C ILE A 365 19.34 -17.62 20.24
N TYR A 366 20.02 -16.75 19.49
CA TYR A 366 20.39 -15.46 20.06
C TYR A 366 19.23 -14.47 20.03
N VAL A 367 19.11 -13.67 21.10
CA VAL A 367 18.10 -12.62 21.22
C VAL A 367 18.81 -11.30 21.50
N PRO A 368 19.01 -10.44 20.49
CA PRO A 368 19.68 -9.18 20.71
C PRO A 368 18.78 -8.20 21.48
N VAL A 369 19.37 -7.59 22.51
CA VAL A 369 18.74 -6.56 23.33
C VAL A 369 19.51 -5.26 23.12
N ASP A 370 18.81 -4.22 22.70
CA ASP A 370 19.40 -2.90 22.48
C ASP A 370 19.81 -2.26 23.82
N PRO A 371 21.09 -1.91 24.04
CA PRO A 371 21.54 -1.29 25.28
C PRO A 371 20.85 0.03 25.62
N SER A 372 20.35 0.76 24.61
CA SER A 372 19.73 2.07 24.76
C SER A 372 18.29 2.04 25.28
N VAL A 373 17.64 0.87 25.30
CA VAL A 373 16.26 0.76 25.82
C VAL A 373 16.26 0.81 27.35
N PRO A 374 15.17 1.28 27.98
CA PRO A 374 15.07 1.29 29.45
C PRO A 374 15.18 -0.10 30.06
N ASP A 375 15.63 -0.17 31.32
CA ASP A 375 15.87 -1.45 32.01
C ASP A 375 14.62 -2.31 32.18
N GLU A 376 13.47 -1.70 32.48
CA GLU A 376 12.17 -2.39 32.49
C GLU A 376 11.90 -3.09 31.16
N ARG A 377 12.27 -2.46 30.05
CA ARG A 377 12.11 -3.02 28.71
C ARG A 377 13.07 -4.18 28.47
N LYS A 378 14.32 -4.08 28.90
CA LYS A 378 15.30 -5.18 28.81
C LYS A 378 14.81 -6.40 29.59
N ILE A 379 14.37 -6.20 30.84
CA ILE A 379 13.83 -7.27 31.70
C ILE A 379 12.61 -7.91 31.05
N TRP A 380 11.66 -7.10 30.57
CA TRP A 380 10.47 -7.61 29.90
C TRP A 380 10.81 -8.49 28.69
N LEU A 381 11.75 -8.06 27.83
CA LEU A 381 12.17 -8.82 26.65
C LEU A 381 12.77 -10.17 27.04
N MET A 382 13.65 -10.18 28.05
CA MET A 382 14.29 -11.41 28.52
C MET A 382 13.31 -12.38 29.16
N ASN A 383 12.30 -11.87 29.87
CA ASN A 383 11.23 -12.69 30.43
C ASN A 383 10.31 -13.25 29.34
N ASP A 384 9.92 -12.44 28.35
CA ASP A 384 9.05 -12.85 27.25
C ASP A 384 9.69 -13.96 26.40
N CYS A 385 10.99 -13.83 26.09
CA CYS A 385 11.72 -14.90 25.41
C CYS A 385 12.18 -16.02 26.34
N SER A 386 11.93 -15.96 27.65
CA SER A 386 12.42 -16.96 28.61
C SER A 386 13.94 -17.21 28.48
N ALA A 387 14.72 -16.12 28.38
CA ALA A 387 16.17 -16.19 28.22
C ALA A 387 16.81 -17.02 29.34
N LYS A 388 17.69 -17.95 28.96
CA LYS A 388 18.43 -18.83 29.89
C LYS A 388 19.74 -18.22 30.36
N LEU A 389 20.29 -17.32 29.58
CA LEU A 389 21.55 -16.64 29.85
C LEU A 389 21.54 -15.27 29.17
N LEU A 390 22.18 -14.30 29.82
CA LEU A 390 22.50 -13.00 29.26
C LEU A 390 24.02 -12.91 29.03
N ILE A 391 24.43 -12.59 27.81
CA ILE A 391 25.83 -12.24 27.48
C ILE A 391 25.97 -10.73 27.43
N THR A 392 26.96 -10.19 28.15
CA THR A 392 27.27 -8.76 28.17
C THR A 392 28.77 -8.49 28.39
N ASN A 393 29.21 -7.23 28.33
CA ASN A 393 30.60 -6.87 28.61
C ASN A 393 30.86 -6.72 30.11
N ALA A 394 32.12 -6.90 30.54
CA ALA A 394 32.50 -6.72 31.96
C ALA A 394 32.09 -5.36 32.53
N GLN A 395 32.18 -4.30 31.72
CA GLN A 395 31.96 -2.91 32.12
C GLN A 395 30.52 -2.43 31.89
N SER A 396 29.64 -3.26 31.30
CA SER A 396 28.27 -2.86 30.99
C SER A 396 27.37 -2.98 32.22
N ASP A 397 26.60 -1.92 32.47
CA ASP A 397 25.51 -1.95 33.44
C ASP A 397 24.40 -2.90 32.98
N VAL A 398 23.91 -3.69 33.92
CA VAL A 398 22.84 -4.67 33.72
C VAL A 398 21.66 -4.25 34.59
N PRO A 399 20.41 -4.38 34.11
CA PRO A 399 19.23 -4.03 34.89
C PRO A 399 19.24 -4.59 36.30
N SER A 400 18.90 -3.75 37.29
CA SER A 400 18.67 -4.21 38.66
C SER A 400 17.43 -5.13 38.71
N GLY A 401 17.52 -6.23 39.45
CA GLY A 401 16.43 -7.21 39.55
C GLY A 401 16.36 -8.24 38.41
N LEU A 402 17.40 -8.34 37.57
CA LEU A 402 17.50 -9.41 36.58
C LEU A 402 17.65 -10.79 37.26
N SER A 403 16.79 -11.74 36.90
CA SER A 403 16.84 -13.13 37.37
C SER A 403 17.61 -14.08 36.44
N VAL A 404 17.92 -13.64 35.22
CA VAL A 404 18.64 -14.42 34.20
C VAL A 404 20.13 -14.49 34.56
N PRO A 405 20.76 -15.68 34.55
CA PRO A 405 22.20 -15.84 34.73
C PRO A 405 23.01 -14.99 33.75
N LEU A 406 24.19 -14.55 34.18
CA LEU A 406 25.02 -13.59 33.45
C LEU A 406 26.36 -14.19 33.06
N LEU A 407 26.73 -14.07 31.78
CA LEU A 407 28.07 -14.30 31.27
C LEU A 407 28.66 -12.96 30.82
N ARG A 408 29.79 -12.57 31.43
CA ARG A 408 30.52 -11.35 31.08
C ARG A 408 31.77 -11.69 30.29
N PHE A 409 32.02 -10.96 29.20
CA PHE A 409 33.33 -11.00 28.55
C PHE A 409 34.38 -10.42 29.51
N SER A 410 35.26 -11.27 30.05
CA SER A 410 36.47 -10.82 30.74
C SER A 410 37.49 -10.43 29.68
N GLY A 411 37.89 -9.15 29.65
CA GLY A 411 39.04 -8.74 28.85
C GLY A 411 40.28 -9.49 29.34
N GLU A 412 40.91 -10.27 28.45
CA GLU A 412 42.16 -11.03 28.64
C GLU A 412 41.99 -12.39 29.38
N ALA A 413 42.63 -13.50 29.01
CA ALA A 413 43.86 -13.69 28.22
C ALA A 413 43.71 -14.79 27.15
N ASP A 414 44.54 -14.70 26.10
CA ASP A 414 44.76 -15.68 25.03
C ASP A 414 45.38 -17.00 25.54
N THR A 415 44.77 -17.65 26.52
CA THR A 415 45.11 -19.05 26.83
C THR A 415 44.38 -19.95 25.84
N ARG A 416 44.93 -20.01 24.63
CA ARG A 416 44.51 -20.98 23.60
C ARG A 416 44.63 -22.39 24.17
N ARG A 417 43.51 -23.10 24.28
CA ARG A 417 43.49 -24.54 24.51
C ARG A 417 43.45 -25.25 23.16
N GLU A 418 44.03 -26.44 23.07
CA GLU A 418 43.96 -27.24 21.85
C GLU A 418 42.49 -27.57 21.50
N GLU A 419 41.66 -27.79 22.53
CA GLU A 419 40.22 -28.03 22.45
C GLU A 419 39.44 -26.92 21.74
N ASP A 420 39.88 -25.66 21.83
CA ASP A 420 39.21 -24.51 21.19
C ASP A 420 39.28 -24.57 19.65
N SER A 421 40.17 -25.40 19.10
CA SER A 421 40.35 -25.51 17.66
C SER A 421 39.30 -26.41 16.99
N PHE A 422 38.49 -27.14 17.78
CA PHE A 422 37.43 -28.02 17.27
C PHE A 422 36.07 -27.32 17.31
N ASN A 423 35.29 -27.46 16.23
CA ASN A 423 33.91 -26.98 16.19
C ASN A 423 33.02 -27.94 17.00
N PRO A 424 32.13 -27.44 17.88
CA PRO A 424 31.15 -28.28 18.55
C PRO A 424 30.24 -28.98 17.53
N ASP A 425 30.23 -30.32 17.54
CA ASP A 425 29.42 -31.12 16.63
C ASP A 425 28.07 -31.46 17.28
N LEU A 426 27.15 -30.49 17.25
CA LEU A 426 25.78 -30.67 17.72
C LEU A 426 24.82 -30.84 16.54
N PRO A 427 23.88 -31.80 16.59
CA PRO A 427 22.92 -32.01 15.51
C PRO A 427 22.00 -30.78 15.35
N ARG A 428 21.86 -30.29 14.11
CA ARG A 428 21.04 -29.10 13.81
C ARG A 428 20.24 -29.22 12.54
N SER A 429 19.09 -28.54 12.55
CA SER A 429 18.25 -28.34 11.38
C SER A 429 18.36 -26.91 10.91
N SER A 430 18.56 -26.70 9.62
CA SER A 430 18.49 -25.38 8.99
C SER A 430 17.09 -24.75 9.10
N ALA A 431 16.05 -25.56 9.34
CA ALA A 431 14.70 -25.07 9.64
C ALA A 431 14.55 -24.59 11.09
N GLY A 432 15.51 -24.91 11.96
CA GLY A 432 15.58 -24.41 13.33
C GLY A 432 15.88 -22.91 13.41
N SER A 433 15.52 -22.32 14.54
CA SER A 433 15.63 -20.90 14.82
C SER A 433 17.10 -20.47 14.97
N ALA A 434 17.49 -19.39 14.31
CA ALA A 434 18.81 -18.77 14.48
C ALA A 434 18.74 -17.62 15.50
N TYR A 435 17.70 -16.78 15.40
CA TYR A 435 17.51 -15.65 16.30
C TYR A 435 16.05 -15.25 16.47
N ILE A 436 15.80 -14.48 17.52
CA ILE A 436 14.53 -13.77 17.73
C ILE A 436 14.78 -12.28 17.73
N MET A 437 14.03 -11.53 16.93
CA MET A 437 14.13 -10.09 16.87
C MET A 437 12.82 -9.41 17.24
N TYR A 438 12.86 -8.55 18.26
CA TYR A 438 11.67 -7.84 18.70
C TYR A 438 11.36 -6.62 17.84
N THR A 439 10.08 -6.44 17.55
CA THR A 439 9.54 -5.26 16.86
C THR A 439 8.58 -4.53 17.79
N SER A 440 8.38 -3.22 17.61
CA SER A 440 7.57 -2.39 18.52
C SER A 440 6.10 -2.81 18.63
N GLY A 441 5.57 -3.53 17.64
CA GLY A 441 4.17 -3.99 17.59
C GLY A 441 3.18 -2.83 17.40
N SER A 442 2.20 -2.99 16.50
CA SER A 442 1.12 -1.99 16.33
C SER A 442 0.19 -1.89 17.54
N THR A 443 0.19 -2.91 18.40
CA THR A 443 -0.62 -3.02 19.63
C THR A 443 0.08 -2.44 20.85
N GLY A 444 1.27 -1.83 20.70
CA GLY A 444 2.08 -1.27 21.80
C GLY A 444 2.93 -2.31 22.55
N THR A 445 2.56 -3.59 22.51
CA THR A 445 3.35 -4.71 23.00
C THR A 445 4.28 -5.25 21.91
N PRO A 446 5.59 -5.40 22.18
CA PRO A 446 6.51 -5.98 21.23
C PRO A 446 6.16 -7.40 20.84
N LYS A 447 6.64 -7.78 19.65
CA LYS A 447 6.51 -9.14 19.14
C LYS A 447 7.87 -9.65 18.71
N GLY A 448 8.27 -10.80 19.24
CA GLY A 448 9.48 -11.51 18.83
C GLY A 448 9.25 -12.19 17.49
N VAL A 449 10.02 -11.80 16.47
CA VAL A 449 10.05 -12.44 15.17
C VAL A 449 11.12 -13.52 15.19
N VAL A 450 10.70 -14.78 15.13
CA VAL A 450 11.58 -15.95 15.09
C VAL A 450 12.06 -16.17 13.66
N VAL A 451 13.38 -16.21 13.45
CA VAL A 451 13.97 -16.36 12.12
C VAL A 451 14.81 -17.63 12.06
N PRO A 452 14.49 -18.58 11.16
CA PRO A 452 15.27 -19.81 11.02
C PRO A 452 16.57 -19.62 10.24
N HIS A 453 17.55 -20.49 10.45
CA HIS A 453 18.84 -20.45 9.76
C HIS A 453 18.69 -20.37 8.24
N ARG A 454 17.87 -21.25 7.64
CA ARG A 454 17.66 -21.32 6.18
C ARG A 454 17.15 -20.02 5.58
N ALA A 455 16.39 -19.22 6.32
CA ALA A 455 15.89 -17.93 5.84
C ALA A 455 17.03 -16.92 5.69
N VAL A 456 17.96 -16.90 6.66
CA VAL A 456 19.16 -16.07 6.62
C VAL A 456 20.09 -16.52 5.49
N VAL A 457 20.34 -17.81 5.39
CA VAL A 457 21.21 -18.39 4.35
C VAL A 457 20.69 -18.04 2.94
N ARG A 458 19.39 -18.24 2.68
CA ARG A 458 18.74 -17.85 1.42
C ARG A 458 18.93 -16.36 1.13
N LEU A 459 18.73 -15.50 2.14
CA LEU A 459 18.83 -14.06 1.98
C LEU A 459 20.26 -13.61 1.61
N VAL A 460 21.28 -14.21 2.20
CA VAL A 460 22.69 -13.80 2.00
C VAL A 460 23.27 -14.35 0.70
N ILE A 461 22.94 -15.58 0.31
CA ILE A 461 23.53 -16.23 -0.86
C ILE A 461 22.90 -15.74 -2.18
N ASN A 462 21.57 -15.55 -2.20
CA ASN A 462 20.84 -15.25 -3.44
C ASN A 462 20.61 -13.75 -3.66
N ASN A 463 20.81 -12.91 -2.64
CA ASN A 463 20.99 -11.49 -2.91
C ASN A 463 22.44 -11.28 -3.33
N ALA A 464 22.64 -10.90 -4.59
CA ALA A 464 23.93 -10.40 -5.05
C ALA A 464 24.27 -9.13 -4.27
N MET A 465 24.87 -9.28 -3.08
CA MET A 465 25.61 -8.21 -2.46
C MET A 465 26.71 -7.84 -3.46
N PRO A 466 26.79 -6.58 -3.93
CA PRO A 466 27.72 -6.20 -4.98
C PRO A 466 29.14 -6.59 -4.54
N LYS A 467 29.76 -7.50 -5.30
CA LYS A 467 31.16 -7.88 -5.12
C LYS A 467 31.98 -6.61 -5.36
N SER A 468 32.55 -6.01 -4.32
CA SER A 468 33.52 -4.95 -4.49
C SER A 468 34.75 -5.54 -5.20
N ASN A 469 35.21 -4.83 -6.23
CA ASN A 469 36.34 -5.25 -7.06
C ASN A 469 37.55 -5.60 -6.19
N GLY A 470 37.94 -6.88 -6.17
CA GLY A 470 39.22 -7.37 -5.65
C GLY A 470 39.20 -8.13 -4.32
N MET A 471 38.10 -8.17 -3.56
CA MET A 471 38.05 -8.94 -2.29
C MET A 471 37.19 -10.20 -2.42
N SER A 472 37.85 -11.34 -2.58
CA SER A 472 37.20 -12.65 -2.60
C SER A 472 37.02 -13.20 -1.17
N GLY A 473 36.07 -12.63 -0.42
CA GLY A 473 35.68 -13.10 0.91
C GLY A 473 34.67 -12.17 1.58
N LEU A 474 33.75 -12.72 2.40
CA LEU A 474 32.81 -11.92 3.20
C LEU A 474 33.63 -11.22 4.30
N LEU A 475 33.92 -9.93 4.13
CA LEU A 475 34.62 -9.10 5.12
C LEU A 475 33.59 -8.33 5.95
N LEU A 476 33.55 -8.57 7.27
CA LEU A 476 32.77 -7.77 8.20
C LEU A 476 33.60 -6.56 8.66
N ARG A 477 33.20 -5.34 8.28
CA ARG A 477 33.83 -4.10 8.74
C ARG A 477 32.90 -3.35 9.70
N LEU A 478 33.27 -3.27 10.97
CA LEU A 478 32.56 -2.51 11.99
C LEU A 478 33.09 -1.08 12.02
N THR A 479 32.40 -0.14 11.37
CA THR A 479 32.72 1.29 11.48
C THR A 479 31.78 1.97 12.48
N ARG A 480 32.34 2.63 13.51
CA ARG A 480 31.61 3.63 14.30
C ARG A 480 31.41 4.88 13.43
N ARG A 481 30.26 5.02 12.75
CA ARG A 481 29.87 6.31 12.17
C ARG A 481 28.93 7.05 13.12
N LEU A 482 29.39 8.19 13.63
CA LEU A 482 28.52 9.35 13.85
C LEU A 482 27.97 9.74 12.47
N MET A 483 26.68 9.50 12.20
CA MET A 483 26.06 9.97 10.96
C MET A 483 25.48 11.39 11.14
N PRO A 484 25.83 12.36 10.27
CA PRO A 484 25.00 13.53 10.08
C PRO A 484 23.75 13.16 9.26
N ALA A 485 22.71 13.98 9.44
CA ALA A 485 21.36 13.73 8.94
C ALA A 485 21.24 13.73 7.40
N ARG A 486 20.27 12.93 6.93
CA ARG A 486 19.60 12.89 5.61
C ARG A 486 20.28 12.10 4.48
N LEU A 487 19.59 11.03 4.08
CA LEU A 487 19.43 10.63 2.68
C LEU A 487 17.96 10.27 2.46
N LYS A 488 17.31 11.03 1.55
CA LYS A 488 15.96 10.81 1.03
C LYS A 488 16.03 9.70 -0.02
N SER A 489 15.47 8.53 0.27
CA SER A 489 14.88 7.65 -0.74
C SER A 489 13.84 6.75 -0.07
N GLY A 490 12.61 6.82 -0.59
CA GLY A 490 11.38 6.35 0.02
C GLY A 490 11.14 4.85 -0.10
N HIS A 491 12.06 4.01 0.37
CA HIS A 491 11.77 2.60 0.61
C HIS A 491 11.84 2.33 2.10
N ARG A 492 10.68 2.12 2.73
CA ARG A 492 10.59 1.72 4.14
C ARG A 492 11.06 0.26 4.25
N CYS A 493 12.37 0.08 4.29
CA CYS A 493 12.95 -1.15 4.80
C CYS A 493 12.61 -1.24 6.30
N SER A 494 12.05 -2.36 6.76
CA SER A 494 11.64 -2.51 8.15
C SER A 494 12.84 -2.29 9.09
N THR A 495 12.59 -1.74 10.27
CA THR A 495 13.61 -1.44 11.29
C THR A 495 14.46 -2.68 11.63
N ALA A 496 13.89 -3.89 11.49
CA ALA A 496 14.55 -5.17 11.68
C ALA A 496 15.65 -5.45 10.62
N VAL A 497 15.36 -5.16 9.34
CA VAL A 497 16.36 -5.28 8.27
C VAL A 497 17.43 -4.20 8.42
N ARG A 498 17.09 -3.01 8.93
CA ARG A 498 18.09 -1.96 9.24
C ARG A 498 19.08 -2.36 10.31
N TRP A 499 18.65 -3.03 11.38
CA TRP A 499 19.54 -3.45 12.45
C TRP A 499 20.50 -4.55 11.95
N TRP A 500 19.98 -5.55 11.24
CA TRP A 500 20.77 -6.62 10.59
C TRP A 500 21.71 -6.08 9.48
N LEU A 501 21.25 -5.18 8.60
CA LEU A 501 22.07 -4.48 7.59
C LEU A 501 23.05 -3.46 8.18
N SER A 502 22.98 -3.18 9.47
CA SER A 502 23.87 -2.23 10.13
C SER A 502 24.95 -2.91 10.98
N THR A 503 24.74 -4.17 11.37
CA THR A 503 25.74 -5.04 12.02
C THR A 503 26.44 -5.99 11.04
N MET A 504 25.92 -6.17 9.82
CA MET A 504 26.57 -6.83 8.68
C MET A 504 26.87 -5.80 7.56
N PRO A 505 27.88 -6.04 6.71
CA PRO A 505 28.54 -4.98 5.96
C PRO A 505 27.61 -4.27 4.97
N ARG A 506 27.59 -2.94 5.05
CA ARG A 506 27.43 -2.11 3.84
C ARG A 506 28.84 -1.84 3.33
N CYS A 507 29.12 -2.20 2.08
CA CYS A 507 30.28 -1.66 1.37
C CYS A 507 30.22 -0.13 1.35
#